data_AF-A0A021X9I5-F1
#
_entry.id   AF-A0A021X9I5-F1
#
_cell.length_a   1.000
_cell.length_b   1.000
_cell.length_c   1.000
_cell.angle_alpha   90.00
_cell.angle_beta   90.00
_cell.angle_gamma   90.00
#
_symmetry.space_group_name_H-M   'P 1'
#
loop_
_entity.id
_entity.type
_entity.pdbx_description
1 polymer ?
#
loop_
_entity_poly.entity_id
_entity_poly.type
_entity_poly.pdbx_seq_one_letter_code
_entity_poly.pdbx_strand_id
1 'polypeptide(L)'
;MNHVDQERLEAHAKGLPLQTRRKLPALIDASVDAMTAFGGANDTAREAHTAYIDSRLRFINRWNVEEAQAPTGEPIFTYVPARRNEVPEFRFESEREGVIEKWQVWQRRKRARDKADVVRAGNEYLQDILGWLRDNPGPFKSAAMPPAKLGKGQTHHQAVEDIRERLIRIDEKVAATEYAPTPAEDLIARAHAAVDDLAHRGKVHIYTNNRDGSPVNLSGSGRLTGVTGILPETLVWLLADEIKASVSAKIREVASKDAISDFDRAAELSALAADKLALERLEEAHILAAAEIGQIIHRRREANPRAILELEA
;
A
#
# COMPACT_ATOMS: atom_id res chain seq x y z
N MET A 1 -13.07 1.99 -18.19
CA MET A 1 -12.83 3.44 -18.09
C MET A 1 -14.04 4.13 -18.68
N ASN A 2 -14.70 5.02 -17.95
CA ASN A 2 -15.91 5.67 -18.48
C ASN A 2 -15.50 6.70 -19.54
N HIS A 3 -16.38 7.01 -20.50
CA HIS A 3 -16.10 7.97 -21.58
C HIS A 3 -15.61 9.34 -21.04
N VAL A 4 -16.12 9.75 -19.89
CA VAL A 4 -15.74 10.98 -19.16
C VAL A 4 -14.27 10.97 -18.70
N ASP A 5 -13.73 9.81 -18.35
CA ASP A 5 -12.33 9.68 -17.93
C ASP A 5 -11.38 9.82 -19.14
N GLN A 6 -11.82 9.38 -20.32
CA GLN A 6 -11.05 9.47 -21.55
C GLN A 6 -10.90 10.93 -22.03
N GLU A 7 -11.99 11.71 -22.06
CA GLU A 7 -11.92 13.13 -22.43
C GLU A 7 -11.03 13.94 -21.47
N ARG A 8 -11.10 13.64 -20.17
CA ARG A 8 -10.23 14.27 -19.16
C ARG A 8 -8.76 13.90 -19.39
N LEU A 9 -8.47 12.63 -19.66
CA LEU A 9 -7.11 12.21 -19.98
C LEU A 9 -6.57 12.87 -21.24
N GLU A 10 -7.38 13.06 -22.28
CA GLU A 10 -6.99 13.79 -23.48
C GLU A 10 -6.67 15.27 -23.19
N ALA A 11 -7.44 15.91 -22.31
CA ALA A 11 -7.16 17.27 -21.88
C ALA A 11 -5.83 17.36 -21.11
N HIS A 12 -5.59 16.45 -20.16
CA HIS A 12 -4.33 16.38 -19.41
C HIS A 12 -3.14 16.02 -20.31
N ALA A 13 -3.34 15.16 -21.32
CA ALA A 13 -2.29 14.74 -22.23
C ALA A 13 -1.67 15.92 -22.99
N LYS A 14 -2.40 17.01 -23.24
CA LYS A 14 -1.87 18.21 -23.94
C LYS A 14 -0.70 18.86 -23.19
N GLY A 15 -0.67 18.77 -21.87
CA GLY A 15 0.41 19.29 -21.02
C GLY A 15 1.60 18.35 -20.85
N LEU A 16 1.53 17.13 -21.39
CA LEU A 16 2.56 16.12 -21.23
C LEU A 16 3.66 16.21 -22.31
N PRO A 17 4.92 15.92 -21.96
CA PRO A 17 6.00 15.75 -22.93
C PRO A 17 5.63 14.74 -24.04
N LEU A 18 6.20 14.92 -25.23
CA LEU A 18 5.87 14.11 -26.41
C LEU A 18 6.10 12.61 -26.19
N GLN A 19 7.17 12.23 -25.49
CA GLN A 19 7.47 10.83 -25.17
C GLN A 19 6.36 10.22 -24.31
N THR A 20 5.98 10.89 -23.23
CA THR A 20 4.89 10.46 -22.35
C THR A 20 3.55 10.36 -23.09
N ARG A 21 3.25 11.32 -23.97
CA ARG A 21 2.04 11.28 -24.82
C ARG A 21 1.98 10.06 -25.75
N ARG A 22 3.13 9.54 -26.18
CA ARG A 22 3.20 8.31 -26.99
C ARG A 22 3.14 7.05 -26.12
N LYS A 23 3.79 7.08 -24.95
CA LYS A 23 3.86 5.95 -24.03
C LYS A 23 2.53 5.64 -23.35
N LEU A 24 1.82 6.67 -22.88
CA LEU A 24 0.60 6.51 -22.08
C LEU A 24 -0.51 5.71 -22.80
N PRO A 25 -0.87 5.99 -24.07
CA PRO A 25 -1.85 5.18 -24.80
C PRO A 25 -1.46 3.70 -24.88
N ALA A 26 -0.19 3.39 -25.14
CA ALA A 26 0.27 2.01 -25.20
C ALA A 26 0.15 1.27 -23.85
N LEU A 27 0.35 1.97 -22.73
CA LEU A 27 0.12 1.40 -21.39
C LEU A 27 -1.38 1.17 -21.13
N ILE A 28 -2.24 2.08 -21.58
CA ILE A 28 -3.70 1.94 -21.47
C ILE A 28 -4.18 0.75 -22.28
N ASP A 29 -3.78 0.65 -23.54
CA ASP A 29 -4.15 -0.46 -24.43
C ASP A 29 -3.71 -1.80 -23.84
N ALA A 30 -2.46 -1.91 -23.38
CA ALA A 30 -1.95 -3.11 -22.72
C ALA A 30 -2.77 -3.51 -21.47
N SER A 31 -3.23 -2.53 -20.67
CA SER A 31 -4.09 -2.80 -19.52
C SER A 31 -5.49 -3.25 -19.94
N VAL A 32 -6.06 -2.68 -21.01
CA VAL A 32 -7.38 -3.07 -21.53
C VAL A 32 -7.33 -4.49 -22.10
N ASP A 33 -6.28 -4.83 -22.84
CA ASP A 33 -6.04 -6.17 -23.36
C ASP A 33 -5.90 -7.19 -22.22
N ALA A 34 -5.13 -6.86 -21.19
CA ALA A 34 -4.96 -7.72 -20.01
C ALA A 34 -6.29 -7.96 -19.27
N MET A 35 -7.11 -6.91 -19.09
CA MET A 35 -8.44 -7.03 -18.47
C MET A 35 -9.38 -7.89 -19.32
N THR A 36 -9.37 -7.72 -20.64
CA THR A 36 -10.21 -8.45 -21.59
C THR A 36 -9.82 -9.94 -21.60
N ALA A 37 -8.53 -10.24 -21.67
CA ALA A 37 -7.99 -11.59 -21.61
C ALA A 37 -8.35 -12.29 -20.29
N PHE A 38 -8.25 -11.58 -19.16
CA PHE A 38 -8.67 -12.10 -17.86
C PHE A 38 -10.17 -12.39 -17.81
N GLY A 39 -11.01 -11.48 -18.31
CA GLY A 39 -12.46 -11.67 -18.39
C GLY A 39 -12.83 -12.96 -19.14
N GLY A 40 -12.34 -13.12 -20.36
CA GLY A 40 -12.59 -14.33 -21.15
C GLY A 40 -12.03 -15.62 -20.51
N ALA A 41 -10.86 -15.56 -19.89
CA ALA A 41 -10.29 -16.71 -19.19
C ALA A 41 -11.09 -17.07 -17.92
N ASN A 42 -11.61 -16.07 -17.21
CA ASN A 42 -12.45 -16.26 -16.03
C ASN A 42 -13.81 -16.86 -16.39
N ASP A 43 -14.46 -16.37 -17.45
CA ASP A 43 -15.75 -16.87 -17.91
C ASP A 43 -15.65 -18.34 -18.33
N THR A 44 -14.66 -18.68 -19.16
CA THR A 44 -14.42 -20.07 -19.57
C THR A 44 -14.04 -21.00 -18.39
N ALA A 45 -13.36 -20.49 -17.37
CA ALA A 45 -13.07 -21.24 -16.15
C ALA A 45 -14.33 -21.45 -15.30
N ARG A 46 -15.23 -20.46 -15.20
CA ARG A 46 -16.52 -20.56 -14.49
C ARG A 46 -17.45 -21.55 -15.18
N GLU A 47 -17.58 -21.49 -16.51
CA GLU A 47 -18.37 -22.44 -17.30
C GLU A 47 -17.87 -23.88 -17.09
N ALA A 48 -16.56 -24.11 -17.19
CA ALA A 48 -15.96 -25.42 -16.97
C ALA A 48 -16.17 -25.91 -15.53
N HIS A 49 -16.11 -25.02 -14.54
CA HIS A 49 -16.40 -25.35 -13.15
C HIS A 49 -17.86 -25.78 -12.96
N THR A 50 -18.80 -25.02 -13.50
CA THR A 50 -20.24 -25.34 -13.45
C THR A 50 -20.51 -26.70 -14.11
N ALA A 51 -19.93 -26.96 -15.29
CA ALA A 51 -20.08 -28.24 -15.98
C ALA A 51 -19.52 -29.42 -15.18
N TYR A 52 -18.37 -29.25 -14.51
CA TYR A 52 -17.79 -30.23 -13.61
C TYR A 52 -18.70 -30.51 -12.41
N ILE A 53 -19.16 -29.47 -11.72
CA ILE A 53 -20.04 -29.60 -10.54
C ILE A 53 -21.35 -30.31 -10.90
N ASP A 54 -21.98 -29.92 -12.00
CA ASP A 54 -23.21 -30.55 -12.48
C ASP A 54 -23.00 -32.04 -12.82
N SER A 55 -21.91 -32.37 -13.52
CA SER A 55 -21.57 -33.78 -13.81
C SER A 55 -21.33 -34.59 -12.54
N ARG A 56 -20.64 -34.00 -11.56
CA ARG A 56 -20.35 -34.65 -10.28
C ARG A 56 -21.63 -34.87 -9.46
N LEU A 57 -22.54 -33.90 -9.43
CA LEU A 57 -23.83 -34.04 -8.74
C LEU A 57 -24.70 -35.10 -9.40
N ARG A 58 -24.76 -35.14 -10.74
CA ARG A 58 -25.49 -36.18 -11.48
C ARG A 58 -24.96 -37.59 -11.17
N PHE A 59 -23.64 -37.73 -11.14
CA PHE A 59 -22.98 -38.99 -10.74
C PHE A 59 -23.33 -39.39 -9.30
N ILE A 60 -23.19 -38.47 -8.33
CA ILE A 60 -23.51 -38.75 -6.91
C ILE A 60 -24.99 -39.11 -6.73
N ASN A 61 -25.89 -38.36 -7.36
CA ASN A 61 -27.33 -38.61 -7.23
C ASN A 61 -27.71 -39.98 -7.81
N ARG A 62 -27.14 -40.36 -8.95
CA ARG A 62 -27.38 -41.68 -9.55
C ARG A 62 -26.83 -42.80 -8.67
N TRP A 63 -25.59 -42.64 -8.20
CA TRP A 63 -24.97 -43.58 -7.27
C TRP A 63 -25.87 -43.82 -6.05
N ASN A 64 -26.38 -42.75 -5.43
CA ASN A 64 -27.27 -42.84 -4.27
C ASN A 64 -28.61 -43.52 -4.58
N VAL A 65 -29.20 -43.27 -5.75
CA VAL A 65 -30.47 -43.91 -6.16
C VAL A 65 -30.28 -45.41 -6.37
N GLU A 66 -29.20 -45.82 -7.03
CA GLU A 66 -28.92 -47.24 -7.27
C GLU A 66 -28.54 -47.97 -5.98
N GLU A 67 -27.79 -47.32 -5.07
CA GLU A 67 -27.48 -47.86 -3.74
C GLU A 67 -28.75 -48.02 -2.88
N ALA A 68 -29.69 -47.07 -2.95
CA ALA A 68 -30.99 -47.17 -2.27
C ALA A 68 -31.93 -48.24 -2.86
N GLN A 69 -31.74 -48.64 -4.12
CA GLN A 69 -32.54 -49.68 -4.80
C GLN A 69 -31.89 -51.07 -4.72
N ALA A 70 -30.72 -51.21 -4.10
CA ALA A 70 -30.09 -52.51 -3.89
C ALA A 70 -31.03 -53.39 -3.03
N PRO A 71 -31.32 -54.64 -3.46
CA PRO A 71 -32.28 -55.52 -2.81
C PRO A 71 -31.67 -56.16 -1.55
N THR A 72 -31.39 -55.35 -0.54
CA THR A 72 -31.22 -55.84 0.83
C THR A 72 -32.55 -55.60 1.52
N GLY A 73 -33.33 -56.66 1.77
CA GLY A 73 -34.66 -56.62 2.38
C GLY A 73 -34.69 -56.16 3.84
N GLU A 74 -33.81 -55.24 4.24
CA GLU A 74 -33.77 -54.64 5.56
C GLU A 74 -33.91 -53.11 5.45
N PRO A 75 -34.75 -52.49 6.30
CA PRO A 75 -35.03 -51.06 6.25
C PRO A 75 -33.78 -50.23 6.51
N ILE A 76 -33.43 -49.41 5.52
CA ILE A 76 -32.31 -48.48 5.50
C ILE A 76 -32.65 -47.26 6.38
N PHE A 77 -32.62 -47.43 7.69
CA PHE A 77 -32.44 -46.32 8.61
C PHE A 77 -31.26 -46.67 9.50
N THR A 78 -30.14 -45.96 9.34
CA THR A 78 -28.87 -46.07 10.10
C THR A 78 -27.75 -46.98 9.58
N TYR A 79 -27.51 -47.06 8.27
CA TYR A 79 -26.25 -47.61 7.77
C TYR A 79 -25.30 -46.52 7.26
N VAL A 80 -24.27 -46.22 8.06
CA VAL A 80 -23.04 -45.57 7.59
C VAL A 80 -22.15 -46.70 7.08
N PRO A 81 -21.86 -46.83 5.77
CA PRO A 81 -21.24 -48.03 5.24
C PRO A 81 -19.77 -48.14 5.64
N ALA A 82 -19.45 -49.10 6.51
CA ALA A 82 -18.09 -49.55 6.80
C ALA A 82 -17.53 -50.52 5.73
N ARG A 83 -18.29 -50.86 4.69
CA ARG A 83 -17.86 -51.70 3.56
C ARG A 83 -17.74 -50.88 2.28
N ARG A 84 -16.61 -50.19 2.12
CA ARG A 84 -16.33 -49.33 0.95
C ARG A 84 -15.65 -50.07 -0.21
N ASN A 85 -15.40 -51.38 -0.12
CA ASN A 85 -14.40 -52.06 -0.96
C ASN A 85 -14.94 -53.10 -1.96
N GLU A 86 -16.25 -53.34 -2.08
CA GLU A 86 -16.77 -54.44 -2.93
C GLU A 86 -17.98 -54.03 -3.81
N VAL A 87 -18.06 -52.76 -4.22
CA VAL A 87 -18.98 -52.38 -5.29
C VAL A 87 -18.30 -52.70 -6.64
N PRO A 88 -18.96 -53.39 -7.60
CA PRO A 88 -18.35 -53.71 -8.89
C PRO A 88 -17.93 -52.42 -9.62
N GLU A 89 -16.62 -52.13 -9.65
CA GLU A 89 -16.01 -50.91 -10.21
C GLU A 89 -16.45 -50.60 -11.65
N PHE A 90 -16.84 -51.62 -12.41
CA PHE A 90 -17.18 -51.52 -13.84
C PHE A 90 -18.50 -50.79 -14.17
N ARG A 91 -19.46 -50.67 -13.24
CA ARG A 91 -20.81 -50.15 -13.61
C ARG A 91 -20.85 -48.65 -13.89
N PHE A 92 -19.96 -47.87 -13.28
CA PHE A 92 -19.96 -46.42 -13.42
C PHE A 92 -18.67 -45.87 -14.00
N GLU A 93 -17.85 -46.72 -14.62
CA GLU A 93 -16.53 -46.36 -15.09
C GLU A 93 -16.59 -45.24 -16.14
N SER A 94 -17.51 -45.34 -17.12
CA SER A 94 -17.71 -44.30 -18.14
C SER A 94 -18.17 -42.95 -17.56
N GLU A 95 -19.03 -42.96 -16.52
CA GLU A 95 -19.50 -41.71 -15.90
C GLU A 95 -18.41 -41.06 -15.06
N ARG A 96 -17.65 -41.89 -14.33
CA ARG A 96 -16.47 -41.46 -13.59
C ARG A 96 -15.44 -40.84 -14.54
N GLU A 97 -15.17 -41.47 -15.68
CA GLU A 97 -14.31 -40.94 -16.73
C GLU A 97 -14.80 -39.57 -17.23
N GLY A 98 -16.10 -39.41 -17.50
CA GLY A 98 -16.69 -38.13 -17.89
C GLY A 98 -16.56 -37.03 -16.84
N VAL A 99 -16.65 -37.37 -15.54
CA VAL A 99 -16.38 -36.43 -14.44
C VAL A 99 -14.90 -36.05 -14.38
N ILE A 100 -13.99 -37.02 -14.56
CA ILE A 100 -12.54 -36.80 -14.59
C ILE A 100 -12.16 -35.89 -15.76
N GLU A 101 -12.71 -36.12 -16.95
CA GLU A 101 -12.47 -35.29 -18.13
C GLU A 101 -12.87 -33.82 -17.88
N LYS A 102 -14.08 -33.59 -17.36
CA LYS A 102 -14.55 -32.24 -17.02
C LYS A 102 -13.70 -31.58 -15.93
N TRP A 103 -13.24 -32.36 -14.94
CA TRP A 103 -12.29 -31.87 -13.94
C TRP A 103 -10.97 -31.43 -14.59
N GLN A 104 -10.41 -32.22 -15.51
CA GLN A 104 -9.19 -31.86 -16.24
C GLN A 104 -9.38 -30.61 -17.11
N VAL A 105 -10.52 -30.48 -17.79
CA VAL A 105 -10.88 -29.27 -18.55
C VAL A 105 -10.91 -28.06 -17.62
N TRP A 106 -11.61 -28.16 -16.48
CA TRP A 106 -11.65 -27.09 -15.47
C TRP A 106 -10.25 -26.73 -14.96
N GLN A 107 -9.39 -27.70 -14.65
CA GLN A 107 -8.00 -27.44 -14.23
C GLN A 107 -7.20 -26.69 -15.29
N ARG A 108 -7.32 -27.05 -16.57
CA ARG A 108 -6.65 -26.32 -17.67
C ARG A 108 -7.15 -24.89 -17.77
N ARG A 109 -8.47 -24.67 -17.70
CA ARG A 109 -9.07 -23.32 -17.75
C ARG A 109 -8.71 -22.47 -16.53
N LYS A 110 -8.68 -23.08 -15.33
CA LYS A 110 -8.21 -22.43 -14.10
C LYS A 110 -6.77 -21.94 -14.26
N ARG A 111 -5.86 -22.77 -14.77
CA ARG A 111 -4.46 -22.36 -15.03
C ARG A 111 -4.37 -21.21 -16.04
N ALA A 112 -5.23 -21.21 -17.08
CA ALA A 112 -5.29 -20.11 -18.04
C ALA A 112 -5.78 -18.80 -17.40
N ARG A 113 -6.81 -18.87 -16.55
CA ARG A 113 -7.28 -17.75 -15.73
C ARG A 113 -6.17 -17.23 -14.81
N ASP A 114 -5.50 -18.11 -14.08
CA ASP A 114 -4.44 -17.73 -13.15
C ASP A 114 -3.28 -17.03 -13.88
N LYS A 115 -2.92 -17.49 -15.09
CA LYS A 115 -1.95 -16.78 -15.94
C LYS A 115 -2.43 -15.40 -16.39
N ALA A 116 -3.69 -15.29 -16.82
CA ALA A 116 -4.26 -14.01 -17.21
C ALA A 116 -4.37 -13.04 -16.03
N ASP A 117 -4.60 -13.55 -14.81
CA ASP A 117 -4.66 -12.75 -13.60
C ASP A 117 -3.29 -12.14 -13.25
N VAL A 118 -2.20 -12.88 -13.42
CA VAL A 118 -0.83 -12.34 -13.25
C VAL A 118 -0.57 -11.19 -14.21
N VAL A 119 -0.99 -11.31 -15.48
CA VAL A 119 -0.84 -10.24 -16.48
C VAL A 119 -1.72 -9.03 -16.12
N ARG A 120 -2.97 -9.26 -15.70
CA ARG A 120 -3.87 -8.20 -15.22
C ARG A 120 -3.30 -7.48 -14.00
N ALA A 121 -2.85 -8.23 -12.98
CA ALA A 121 -2.26 -7.70 -11.76
C ALA A 121 -1.01 -6.86 -12.05
N GLY A 122 -0.17 -7.30 -13.00
CA GLY A 122 0.99 -6.55 -13.48
C GLY A 122 0.67 -5.24 -14.19
N ASN A 123 -0.62 -4.92 -14.43
CA ASN A 123 -1.10 -3.65 -14.99
C ASN A 123 -1.89 -2.79 -13.99
N GLU A 124 -2.03 -3.21 -12.73
CA GLU A 124 -2.79 -2.46 -11.72
C GLU A 124 -2.19 -1.08 -11.41
N TYR A 125 -0.87 -0.91 -11.58
CA TYR A 125 -0.16 0.37 -11.42
C TYR A 125 -0.74 1.51 -12.27
N LEU A 126 -1.40 1.19 -13.39
CA LEU A 126 -1.95 2.20 -14.28
C LEU A 126 -3.03 3.05 -13.59
N GLN A 127 -3.84 2.46 -12.71
CA GLN A 127 -4.87 3.23 -11.99
C GLN A 127 -4.24 4.30 -11.09
N ASP A 128 -3.13 3.96 -10.44
CA ASP A 128 -2.37 4.88 -9.58
C ASP A 128 -1.71 5.99 -10.41
N ILE A 129 -1.20 5.67 -11.61
CA ILE A 129 -0.70 6.68 -12.56
C ILE A 129 -1.81 7.65 -12.99
N LEU A 130 -2.97 7.15 -13.40
CA LEU A 130 -4.06 7.99 -13.87
C LEU A 130 -4.60 8.89 -12.74
N GLY A 131 -4.70 8.35 -11.52
CA GLY A 131 -5.04 9.13 -10.33
C GLY A 131 -4.02 10.24 -10.07
N TRP A 132 -2.73 9.91 -10.11
CA TRP A 132 -1.66 10.87 -9.90
C TRP A 132 -1.65 12.00 -10.96
N LEU A 133 -1.84 11.67 -12.24
CA LEU A 133 -1.91 12.66 -13.33
C LEU A 133 -3.09 13.63 -13.17
N ARG A 134 -4.22 13.13 -12.67
CA ARG A 134 -5.40 13.96 -12.39
C ARG A 134 -5.11 14.94 -11.26
N ASP A 135 -4.44 14.48 -10.21
CA ASP A 135 -4.19 15.28 -9.01
C ASP A 135 -2.99 16.23 -9.18
N ASN A 136 -2.17 16.04 -10.22
CA ASN A 136 -0.99 16.84 -10.53
C ASN A 136 -1.04 17.37 -11.99
N PRO A 137 -1.75 18.47 -12.28
CA PRO A 137 -2.01 18.91 -13.66
C PRO A 137 -0.82 19.54 -14.42
N GLY A 138 0.43 19.36 -14.00
CA GLY A 138 1.63 19.91 -14.65
C GLY A 138 1.85 21.41 -14.41
N PRO A 139 2.81 22.05 -15.12
CA PRO A 139 3.54 21.56 -16.29
C PRO A 139 4.62 20.52 -15.95
N PHE A 140 4.84 19.54 -16.84
CA PHE A 140 5.88 18.54 -16.68
C PHE A 140 6.98 18.67 -17.73
N LYS A 141 8.20 18.30 -17.36
CA LYS A 141 9.34 18.16 -18.28
C LYS A 141 9.64 16.69 -18.53
N SER A 142 10.23 16.39 -19.68
CA SER A 142 10.76 15.05 -19.97
C SER A 142 12.02 14.82 -19.14
N ALA A 143 12.06 13.69 -18.44
CA ALA A 143 13.23 13.22 -17.72
C ALA A 143 13.99 12.22 -18.61
N ALA A 144 15.31 12.34 -18.66
CA ALA A 144 16.13 11.34 -19.34
C ALA A 144 16.13 10.03 -18.53
N MET A 145 15.87 8.91 -19.21
CA MET A 145 15.96 7.59 -18.62
C MET A 145 17.44 7.18 -18.45
N PRO A 146 17.83 6.62 -17.29
CA PRO A 146 19.17 6.11 -17.11
C PRO A 146 19.41 4.90 -18.03
N PRO A 147 20.65 4.67 -18.51
CA PRO A 147 20.95 3.52 -19.35
C PRO A 147 20.84 2.22 -18.54
N ALA A 148 20.11 1.23 -19.07
CA ALA A 148 19.95 -0.10 -18.48
C ALA A 148 21.21 -0.96 -18.67
N LYS A 149 22.24 -0.76 -17.83
CA LYS A 149 23.51 -1.48 -17.91
C LYS A 149 23.42 -2.81 -17.16
N LEU A 150 23.70 -3.92 -17.85
CA LEU A 150 23.78 -5.24 -17.24
C LEU A 150 25.20 -5.57 -16.78
N GLY A 151 25.32 -6.22 -15.62
CA GLY A 151 26.55 -6.88 -15.19
C GLY A 151 26.89 -8.10 -16.05
N LYS A 152 28.12 -8.61 -15.92
CA LYS A 152 28.58 -9.81 -16.66
C LYS A 152 27.70 -11.02 -16.32
N GLY A 153 26.92 -11.49 -17.30
CA GLY A 153 26.03 -12.64 -17.17
C GLY A 153 24.72 -12.37 -16.43
N GLN A 154 24.44 -11.12 -16.06
CA GLN A 154 23.21 -10.72 -15.39
C GLN A 154 22.08 -10.55 -16.42
N THR A 155 20.89 -11.05 -16.10
CA THR A 155 19.68 -10.81 -16.91
C THR A 155 18.94 -9.55 -16.44
N HIS A 156 18.07 -8.96 -17.28
CA HIS A 156 17.24 -7.82 -16.86
C HIS A 156 16.34 -8.16 -15.67
N HIS A 157 15.83 -9.39 -15.58
CA HIS A 157 15.05 -9.82 -14.43
C HIS A 157 15.88 -9.81 -13.14
N GLN A 158 17.11 -10.32 -13.17
CA GLN A 158 17.99 -10.28 -11.99
C GLN A 158 18.31 -8.84 -11.59
N ALA A 159 18.61 -7.97 -12.56
CA ALA A 159 18.87 -6.55 -12.28
C ALA A 159 17.64 -5.84 -11.67
N VAL A 160 16.43 -6.13 -12.14
CA VAL A 160 15.19 -5.59 -11.56
C VAL A 160 14.98 -6.08 -10.13
N GLU A 161 15.17 -7.37 -9.86
CA GLU A 161 15.04 -7.91 -8.49
C GLU A 161 16.08 -7.27 -7.54
N ASP A 162 17.33 -7.11 -7.97
CA ASP A 162 18.36 -6.40 -7.19
C ASP A 162 17.96 -4.95 -6.88
N ILE A 163 17.34 -4.25 -7.85
CA ILE A 163 16.83 -2.88 -7.65
C ILE A 163 15.67 -2.87 -6.66
N ARG A 164 14.75 -3.83 -6.74
CA ARG A 164 13.62 -3.95 -5.81
C ARG A 164 14.06 -4.20 -4.38
N GLU A 165 15.06 -5.05 -4.18
CA GLU A 165 15.66 -5.24 -2.85
C GLU A 165 16.26 -3.93 -2.30
N ARG A 166 16.91 -3.13 -3.16
CA ARG A 166 17.44 -1.82 -2.77
C ARG A 166 16.34 -0.82 -2.44
N LEU A 167 15.23 -0.84 -3.17
CA LEU A 167 14.07 -0.01 -2.88
C LEU A 167 13.45 -0.34 -1.51
N ILE A 168 13.32 -1.63 -1.18
CA ILE A 168 12.87 -2.07 0.16
C ILE A 168 13.79 -1.49 1.26
N ARG A 169 15.12 -1.55 1.07
CA ARG A 169 16.06 -0.95 2.03
C ARG A 169 15.95 0.57 2.12
N ILE A 170 15.60 1.26 1.04
CA ILE A 170 15.32 2.71 1.10
C ILE A 170 14.05 2.96 1.91
N ASP A 171 12.99 2.18 1.71
CA ASP A 171 11.74 2.31 2.46
C ASP A 171 11.95 2.06 3.97
N GLU A 172 12.77 1.06 4.32
CA GLU A 172 13.20 0.83 5.70
C GLU A 172 13.95 2.03 6.30
N LYS A 173 14.84 2.67 5.53
CA LYS A 173 15.55 3.88 5.94
C LYS A 173 14.63 5.07 6.08
N VAL A 174 13.70 5.28 5.16
CA VAL A 174 12.68 6.33 5.24
C VAL A 174 11.90 6.18 6.54
N ALA A 175 11.40 4.97 6.83
CA ALA A 175 10.70 4.70 8.09
C ALA A 175 11.62 4.97 9.30
N ALA A 176 12.87 4.53 9.28
CA ALA A 176 13.81 4.78 10.37
C ALA A 176 14.04 6.28 10.61
N THR A 177 14.20 7.07 9.55
CA THR A 177 14.41 8.53 9.63
C THR A 177 13.14 9.28 10.07
N GLU A 178 11.96 8.88 9.58
CA GLU A 178 10.67 9.47 9.99
C GLU A 178 10.40 9.30 11.48
N TYR A 179 10.69 8.11 12.02
CA TYR A 179 10.47 7.78 13.43
C TYR A 179 11.68 8.05 14.33
N ALA A 180 12.77 8.60 13.80
CA ALA A 180 13.96 8.92 14.59
C ALA A 180 13.66 10.02 15.63
N PRO A 181 14.02 9.82 16.92
CA PRO A 181 13.73 10.78 17.98
C PRO A 181 14.29 12.18 17.71
N THR A 182 13.66 13.20 18.31
CA THR A 182 14.18 14.58 18.28
C THR A 182 15.35 14.73 19.27
N PRO A 183 16.41 15.49 18.96
CA PRO A 183 17.53 15.73 19.86
C PRO A 183 17.07 16.32 21.20
N ALA A 184 17.74 15.93 22.28
CA ALA A 184 17.41 16.38 23.62
C ALA A 184 17.41 17.91 23.73
N GLU A 185 18.38 18.58 23.12
CA GLU A 185 18.51 20.04 23.18
C GLU A 185 17.33 20.75 22.49
N ASP A 186 16.84 20.22 21.37
CA ASP A 186 15.66 20.75 20.68
C ASP A 186 14.38 20.54 21.51
N LEU A 187 14.24 19.37 22.13
CA LEU A 187 13.12 19.08 23.04
C LEU A 187 13.16 19.98 24.28
N ILE A 188 14.34 20.22 24.85
CA ILE A 188 14.56 21.13 25.98
C ILE A 188 14.20 22.55 25.58
N ALA A 189 14.66 23.03 24.42
CA ALA A 189 14.35 24.37 23.93
C ALA A 189 12.82 24.56 23.74
N ARG A 190 12.13 23.57 23.14
CA ARG A 190 10.67 23.58 22.99
C ARG A 190 9.95 23.56 24.34
N ALA A 191 10.42 22.72 25.26
CA ALA A 191 9.85 22.64 26.61
C ALA A 191 10.04 23.95 27.39
N HIS A 192 11.22 24.57 27.29
CA HIS A 192 11.49 25.87 27.91
C HIS A 192 10.60 26.96 27.34
N ALA A 193 10.47 27.04 26.02
CA ALA A 193 9.57 27.99 25.36
C ALA A 193 8.12 27.81 25.79
N ALA A 194 7.65 26.56 25.97
CA ALA A 194 6.32 26.28 26.47
C ALA A 194 6.13 26.70 27.94
N VAL A 195 7.14 26.47 28.79
CA VAL A 195 7.12 26.94 30.19
C VAL A 195 7.14 28.47 30.26
N ASP A 196 7.92 29.13 29.41
CA ASP A 196 7.99 30.59 29.33
C ASP A 196 6.66 31.21 28.90
N ASP A 197 5.98 30.63 27.91
CA ASP A 197 4.65 31.07 27.49
C ASP A 197 3.61 30.95 28.62
N LEU A 198 3.63 29.84 29.36
CA LEU A 198 2.76 29.63 30.52
C LEU A 198 3.10 30.59 31.67
N ALA A 199 4.38 30.78 31.97
CA ALA A 199 4.85 31.71 32.99
C ALA A 199 4.49 33.16 32.64
N HIS A 200 4.54 33.53 31.36
CA HIS A 200 4.13 34.85 30.91
C HIS A 200 2.64 35.11 31.16
N ARG A 201 1.78 34.12 30.86
CA ARG A 201 0.33 34.17 31.13
C ARG A 201 0.00 34.22 32.62
N GLY A 202 0.77 33.49 33.45
CA GLY A 202 0.63 33.45 34.90
C GLY A 202 1.22 34.65 35.66
N LYS A 203 1.79 35.64 34.96
CA LYS A 203 2.48 36.77 35.59
C LYS A 203 1.50 37.61 36.40
N VAL A 204 1.83 37.79 37.68
CA VAL A 204 1.03 38.59 38.60
C VAL A 204 1.21 40.08 38.32
N HIS A 205 0.11 40.79 38.06
CA HIS A 205 0.11 42.24 37.89
C HIS A 205 -0.12 42.96 39.22
N ILE A 206 0.78 43.89 39.58
CA ILE A 206 0.65 44.77 40.74
C ILE A 206 -0.07 46.05 40.30
N TYR A 207 -1.24 46.31 40.88
CA TYR A 207 -2.04 47.49 40.59
C TYR A 207 -1.79 48.54 41.68
N THR A 208 -0.86 49.46 41.43
CA THR A 208 -0.48 50.53 42.39
C THR A 208 -1.62 51.48 42.72
N ASN A 209 -2.64 51.55 41.85
CA ASN A 209 -3.78 52.46 42.00
C ASN A 209 -5.01 51.77 42.62
N ASN A 210 -4.89 50.49 43.02
CA ASN A 210 -6.01 49.77 43.61
C ASN A 210 -6.31 50.30 45.01
N ARG A 211 -7.54 50.79 45.23
CA ARG A 211 -8.00 51.33 46.52
C ARG A 211 -8.65 50.25 47.40
N ASP A 212 -8.87 49.05 46.87
CA ASP A 212 -9.57 47.95 47.55
C ASP A 212 -8.68 47.20 48.58
N GLY A 213 -7.52 47.76 48.92
CA GLY A 213 -6.63 47.21 49.96
C GLY A 213 -5.78 46.01 49.56
N SER A 214 -5.96 45.44 48.36
CA SER A 214 -5.08 44.41 47.81
C SER A 214 -4.26 44.95 46.62
N PRO A 215 -2.92 45.05 46.72
CA PRO A 215 -2.08 45.50 45.61
C PRO A 215 -2.03 44.50 44.45
N VAL A 216 -2.51 43.27 44.69
CA VAL A 216 -2.54 42.18 43.71
C VAL A 216 -3.97 41.65 43.59
N ASN A 217 -4.52 41.67 42.39
CA ASN A 217 -5.85 41.13 42.13
C ASN A 217 -5.80 39.60 41.88
N LEU A 218 -5.46 38.83 42.92
CA LEU A 218 -5.46 37.35 42.87
C LEU A 218 -6.87 36.76 42.82
N SER A 219 -7.88 37.51 43.29
CA SER A 219 -9.27 37.08 43.38
C SER A 219 -10.09 37.36 42.11
N GLY A 220 -9.73 38.42 41.37
CA GLY A 220 -10.45 38.87 40.18
C GLY A 220 -9.92 38.34 38.84
N SER A 221 -8.69 37.79 38.83
CA SER A 221 -8.10 37.19 37.63
C SER A 221 -8.77 35.87 37.23
N GLY A 222 -9.49 35.21 38.13
CA GLY A 222 -10.59 34.35 37.72
C GLY A 222 -11.37 33.71 38.84
N ARG A 223 -12.67 33.62 38.58
CA ARG A 223 -13.58 32.84 39.39
C ARG A 223 -13.08 31.39 39.39
N LEU A 224 -12.69 30.93 40.57
CA LEU A 224 -12.59 29.53 40.99
C LEU A 224 -13.97 28.83 40.95
N THR A 225 -14.74 29.04 39.89
CA THR A 225 -15.93 28.24 39.58
C THR A 225 -15.46 26.97 38.90
N GLY A 226 -14.80 26.10 39.67
CA GLY A 226 -14.14 24.88 39.21
C GLY A 226 -12.65 24.88 39.56
N VAL A 227 -12.17 23.76 40.10
CA VAL A 227 -10.81 23.53 40.64
C VAL A 227 -9.69 23.65 39.56
N THR A 228 -10.00 24.11 38.35
CA THR A 228 -9.14 23.96 37.16
C THR A 228 -8.64 25.28 36.53
N GLY A 229 -8.85 26.44 37.15
CA GLY A 229 -8.75 27.73 36.44
C GLY A 229 -7.38 28.40 36.29
N ILE A 230 -6.68 28.76 37.38
CA ILE A 230 -5.62 29.82 37.32
C ILE A 230 -4.39 29.56 38.19
N LEU A 231 -4.57 28.77 39.25
CA LEU A 231 -3.45 28.33 40.08
C LEU A 231 -2.32 27.65 39.28
N PRO A 232 -2.58 26.89 38.18
CA PRO A 232 -1.50 26.26 37.43
C PRO A 232 -0.52 27.26 36.80
N GLU A 233 -1.00 28.29 36.10
CA GLU A 233 -0.12 29.24 35.39
C GLU A 233 0.67 30.13 36.35
N THR A 234 0.04 30.58 37.45
CA THR A 234 0.73 31.40 38.47
C THR A 234 1.82 30.60 39.19
N LEU A 235 1.59 29.31 39.44
CA LEU A 235 2.62 28.41 39.99
C LEU A 235 3.75 28.16 38.99
N VAL A 236 3.43 28.02 37.70
CA VAL A 236 4.45 27.92 36.64
C VAL A 236 5.28 29.20 36.56
N TRP A 237 4.66 30.38 36.68
CA TRP A 237 5.39 31.65 36.76
C TRP A 237 6.33 31.70 37.97
N LEU A 238 5.87 31.27 39.14
CA LEU A 238 6.67 31.28 40.37
C LEU A 238 7.83 30.26 40.35
N LEU A 239 7.62 29.10 39.72
CA LEU A 239 8.55 27.96 39.73
C LEU A 239 9.15 27.67 38.35
N ALA A 240 9.20 28.68 37.47
CA ALA A 240 9.56 28.49 36.06
C ALA A 240 10.94 27.83 35.90
N ASP A 241 11.92 28.29 36.69
CA ASP A 241 13.30 27.81 36.62
C ASP A 241 13.43 26.37 37.16
N GLU A 242 12.78 26.04 38.27
CA GLU A 242 12.75 24.68 38.83
C GLU A 242 12.05 23.70 37.90
N ILE A 243 10.94 24.11 37.28
CA ILE A 243 10.22 23.31 36.30
C ILE A 243 11.11 23.07 35.07
N LYS A 244 11.74 24.10 34.51
CA LYS A 244 12.67 23.96 33.38
C LYS A 244 13.83 23.03 33.71
N ALA A 245 14.45 23.17 34.89
CA ALA A 245 15.54 22.31 35.33
C ALA A 245 15.10 20.85 35.45
N SER A 246 13.95 20.60 36.08
CA SER A 246 13.38 19.26 36.25
C SER A 246 13.04 18.61 34.91
N VAL A 247 12.33 19.32 34.04
CA VAL A 247 11.97 18.84 32.69
C VAL A 247 13.21 18.55 31.86
N SER A 248 14.22 19.42 31.90
CA SER A 248 15.48 19.20 31.16
C SER A 248 16.20 17.95 31.64
N ALA A 249 16.26 17.72 32.96
CA ALA A 249 16.86 16.52 33.51
C ALA A 249 16.14 15.26 33.03
N LYS A 250 14.80 15.28 32.97
CA LYS A 250 14.00 14.15 32.49
C LYS A 250 14.11 13.91 30.99
N ILE A 251 14.16 14.96 30.18
CA ILE A 251 14.40 14.82 28.74
C ILE A 251 15.78 14.18 28.50
N ARG A 252 16.83 14.63 29.20
CA ARG A 252 18.17 14.04 29.08
C ARG A 252 18.23 12.58 29.53
N GLU A 253 17.44 12.19 30.53
CA GLU A 253 17.35 10.81 31.00
C GLU A 253 16.80 9.84 29.93
N VAL A 254 15.84 10.30 29.12
CA VAL A 254 15.19 9.48 28.07
C VAL A 254 15.73 9.73 26.65
N ALA A 255 16.71 10.62 26.51
CA ALA A 255 17.25 11.00 25.22
C ALA A 255 17.92 9.82 24.51
N SER A 256 17.54 9.58 23.25
CA SER A 256 18.20 8.60 22.39
C SER A 256 19.49 9.15 21.78
N LYS A 257 20.47 8.28 21.56
CA LYS A 257 21.69 8.61 20.81
C LYS A 257 21.45 8.72 19.30
N ASP A 258 20.40 8.07 18.80
CA ASP A 258 20.03 8.03 17.38
C ASP A 258 19.05 9.16 17.02
N ALA A 259 19.10 10.27 17.77
CA ALA A 259 18.21 11.39 17.55
C ALA A 259 18.66 12.24 16.34
N ILE A 260 17.72 12.69 15.53
CA ILE A 260 17.95 13.51 14.35
C ILE A 260 17.18 14.82 14.45
N SER A 261 17.85 15.94 14.17
CA SER A 261 17.19 17.25 14.16
C SER A 261 16.11 17.29 13.08
N ASP A 262 15.09 18.13 13.23
CA ASP A 262 14.03 18.23 12.21
C ASP A 262 14.57 18.71 10.85
N PHE A 263 15.62 19.53 10.86
CA PHE A 263 16.30 19.99 9.65
C PHE A 263 17.03 18.84 8.95
N ASP A 264 17.82 18.07 9.70
CA ASP A 264 18.54 16.91 9.16
C ASP A 264 17.56 15.83 8.70
N ARG A 265 16.46 15.63 9.43
CA ARG A 265 15.38 14.70 9.03
C ARG A 265 14.79 15.09 7.69
N ALA A 266 14.42 16.36 7.50
CA ALA A 266 13.88 16.85 6.24
C ALA A 266 14.88 16.71 5.09
N ALA A 267 16.17 17.01 5.34
CA ALA A 267 17.23 16.87 4.35
C ALA A 267 17.47 15.39 3.95
N GLU A 268 17.54 14.49 4.93
CA GLU A 268 17.73 13.05 4.70
C GLU A 268 16.53 12.44 3.97
N LEU A 269 15.30 12.76 4.38
CA LEU A 269 14.09 12.29 3.67
C LEU A 269 14.04 12.80 2.23
N SER A 270 14.45 14.04 1.98
CA SER A 270 14.54 14.58 0.63
C SER A 270 15.58 13.83 -0.22
N ALA A 271 16.74 13.52 0.36
CA ALA A 271 17.78 12.73 -0.30
C ALA A 271 17.31 11.29 -0.60
N LEU A 272 16.70 10.62 0.37
CA LEU A 272 16.13 9.27 0.21
C LEU A 272 15.04 9.24 -0.86
N ALA A 273 14.18 10.26 -0.93
CA ALA A 273 13.15 10.38 -1.96
C ALA A 273 13.77 10.54 -3.37
N ALA A 274 14.85 11.30 -3.49
CA ALA A 274 15.59 11.44 -4.75
C ALA A 274 16.26 10.13 -5.17
N ASP A 275 16.91 9.43 -4.23
CA ASP A 275 17.53 8.12 -4.46
C ASP A 275 16.48 7.07 -4.86
N LYS A 276 15.31 7.07 -4.19
CA LYS A 276 14.19 6.19 -4.53
C LYS A 276 13.74 6.42 -5.97
N LEU A 277 13.47 7.67 -6.35
CA LEU A 277 13.07 8.01 -7.71
C LEU A 277 14.13 7.63 -8.75
N ALA A 278 15.42 7.77 -8.43
CA ALA A 278 16.50 7.36 -9.31
C ALA A 278 16.54 5.84 -9.52
N LEU A 279 16.35 5.06 -8.46
CA LEU A 279 16.24 3.60 -8.56
C LEU A 279 15.00 3.15 -9.33
N GLU A 280 13.85 3.81 -9.13
CA GLU A 280 12.62 3.50 -9.88
C GLU A 280 12.76 3.80 -11.38
N ARG A 281 13.46 4.89 -11.74
CA ARG A 281 13.81 5.16 -13.14
C ARG A 281 14.75 4.10 -13.71
N LEU A 282 15.68 3.59 -12.91
CA LEU A 282 16.55 2.49 -13.33
C LEU A 282 15.77 1.18 -13.49
N GLU A 283 14.84 0.87 -12.58
CA GLU A 283 13.90 -0.27 -12.68
C GLU A 283 13.15 -0.21 -14.01
N GLU A 284 12.50 0.93 -14.30
CA GLU A 284 11.75 1.12 -15.55
C GLU A 284 12.65 1.01 -16.78
N ALA A 285 13.89 1.52 -16.74
CA ALA A 285 14.84 1.37 -17.84
C ALA A 285 15.11 -0.12 -18.16
N HIS A 286 15.30 -0.96 -17.12
CA HIS A 286 15.51 -2.39 -17.32
C HIS A 286 14.23 -3.10 -17.78
N ILE A 287 13.04 -2.67 -17.35
CA ILE A 287 11.76 -3.23 -17.81
C ILE A 287 11.55 -2.93 -19.30
N LEU A 288 11.82 -1.70 -19.74
CA LEU A 288 11.73 -1.31 -21.15
C LEU A 288 12.72 -2.10 -22.02
N ALA A 289 13.99 -2.18 -21.59
CA ALA A 289 15.01 -2.95 -22.30
C ALA A 289 14.69 -4.46 -22.35
N ALA A 290 14.11 -5.02 -21.28
CA ALA A 290 13.62 -6.40 -21.30
C ALA A 290 12.48 -6.60 -22.32
N ALA A 291 11.55 -5.64 -22.40
CA ALA A 291 10.45 -5.70 -23.36
C ALA A 291 10.95 -5.66 -24.81
N GLU A 292 12.01 -4.90 -25.11
CA GLU A 292 12.63 -4.84 -26.45
C GLU A 292 13.17 -6.20 -26.92
N ILE A 293 13.62 -7.05 -25.99
CA ILE A 293 14.09 -8.42 -26.30
C ILE A 293 12.99 -9.48 -26.11
N GLY A 294 11.73 -9.08 -25.94
CA GLY A 294 10.59 -9.97 -25.76
C GLY A 294 10.46 -10.59 -24.37
N GLN A 295 11.24 -10.12 -23.40
CA GLN A 295 11.13 -10.54 -22.00
C GLN A 295 10.11 -9.66 -21.27
N ILE A 296 9.06 -10.28 -20.75
CA ILE A 296 8.04 -9.57 -19.97
C ILE A 296 8.47 -9.52 -18.50
N ILE A 297 8.63 -8.30 -17.98
CA ILE A 297 8.81 -8.03 -16.56
C ILE A 297 7.65 -7.13 -16.13
N HIS A 298 6.84 -7.59 -15.17
CA HIS A 298 5.72 -6.80 -14.66
C HIS A 298 6.24 -5.66 -13.78
N ARG A 299 5.64 -4.47 -13.94
CA ARG A 299 5.87 -3.33 -13.05
C ARG A 299 5.26 -3.60 -11.68
N ARG A 300 5.83 -3.01 -10.63
CA ARG A 300 5.24 -3.01 -9.29
C ARG A 300 4.00 -2.12 -9.27
N ARG A 301 3.05 -2.43 -8.38
CA ARG A 301 1.81 -1.66 -8.26
C ARG A 301 2.08 -0.24 -7.78
N GLU A 302 2.95 -0.13 -6.79
CA GLU A 302 3.35 1.10 -6.10
C GLU A 302 4.49 1.86 -6.79
N ALA A 303 4.84 1.51 -8.02
CA ALA A 303 5.91 2.18 -8.76
C ALA A 303 5.54 3.64 -9.07
N ASN A 304 6.50 4.54 -8.84
CA ASN A 304 6.27 5.97 -8.97
C ASN A 304 5.86 6.38 -10.41
N PRO A 305 4.71 7.06 -10.59
CA PRO A 305 4.24 7.51 -11.89
C PRO A 305 5.26 8.35 -12.66
N ARG A 306 6.08 9.15 -11.96
CA ARG A 306 7.12 9.99 -12.60
C ARG A 306 8.20 9.15 -13.26
N ALA A 307 8.58 8.01 -12.66
CA ALA A 307 9.56 7.11 -13.24
C ALA A 307 9.01 6.40 -14.48
N ILE A 308 7.79 5.87 -14.40
CA ILE A 308 7.15 5.15 -15.50
C ILE A 308 6.87 6.09 -16.68
N LEU A 309 6.41 7.31 -16.42
CA LEU A 309 6.04 8.26 -17.46
C LEU A 309 7.21 9.12 -17.98
N GLU A 310 8.42 8.94 -17.44
CA GLU A 310 9.63 9.67 -17.84
C GLU A 310 9.47 11.18 -17.60
N LEU A 311 8.95 11.54 -16.42
CA LEU A 311 8.60 12.92 -16.06
C LEU A 311 9.52 13.50 -14.98
N GLU A 312 9.72 14.81 -15.09
CA GLU A 312 10.27 15.69 -14.07
C GLU A 312 9.22 16.76 -13.75
N ALA A 313 8.97 16.97 -12.46
CA ALA A 313 8.01 17.94 -11.92
C ALA A 313 8.80 19.16 -11.42
#